data_AF-A0A8I6S6Z7-F1
#
_entry.id   AF-A0A8I6S6Z7-F1
#
_cell.length_a   1.000
_cell.length_b   1.000
_cell.length_c   1.000
_cell.angle_alpha   90.00
_cell.angle_beta   90.00
_cell.angle_gamma   90.00
#
_symmetry.space_group_name_H-M   'P 1'
#
loop_
_entity.id
_entity.type
_entity.pdbx_description
1 polymer ?
#
loop_
_entity_poly.entity_id
_entity_poly.type
_entity_poly.pdbx_seq_one_letter_code
_entity_poly.pdbx_strand_id
1 'polypeptide(L)'
;MEAIELSSDDDEIVETLRVLWNEPMKIHWFDIGRKEPLQKVFKLLAKEYQLNPEEVLLVRNGTEIYPSDSIHSLNISVLDEIVALKNNAKDFLTELTTPGGRSGRKIKIKVQEKDVRKPLVFYLCKDQSVHLLIRACAKQLKLPEDKISIKFDGDVLMHSDTLNSLDIDNEVVMDLFINK
;
A
#
# COMPACT_ATOMS: atom_id res chain seq x y z
N MET A 1 -58.09 5.67 -16.42
CA MET A 1 -56.82 5.29 -17.05
C MET A 1 -55.75 6.01 -16.28
N GLU A 2 -55.19 5.36 -15.27
CA GLU A 2 -54.01 5.87 -14.55
C GLU A 2 -52.79 5.62 -15.42
N ALA A 3 -52.00 6.68 -15.63
CA ALA A 3 -50.68 6.58 -16.18
C ALA A 3 -49.76 6.01 -15.09
N ILE A 4 -49.12 4.88 -15.37
CA ILE A 4 -48.04 4.34 -14.55
C ILE A 4 -46.81 5.18 -14.89
N GLU A 5 -46.42 6.08 -14.00
CA GLU A 5 -45.10 6.70 -14.03
C GLU A 5 -44.07 5.60 -13.72
N LEU A 6 -43.30 5.22 -14.74
CA LEU A 6 -42.10 4.43 -14.56
C LEU A 6 -41.07 5.33 -13.86
N SER A 7 -40.93 5.20 -12.53
CA SER A 7 -39.78 5.75 -11.83
C SER A 7 -38.53 5.04 -12.36
N SER A 8 -37.69 5.79 -13.07
CA SER A 8 -36.34 5.34 -13.39
C SER A 8 -35.52 5.37 -12.11
N ASP A 9 -35.59 4.31 -11.32
CA ASP A 9 -34.68 4.03 -10.21
C ASP A 9 -33.31 3.69 -10.80
N ASP A 10 -32.62 4.70 -11.31
CA ASP A 10 -31.19 4.68 -11.60
C ASP A 10 -30.44 5.13 -10.34
N ASP A 11 -30.82 4.57 -9.19
CA ASP A 11 -30.11 4.73 -7.93
C ASP A 11 -28.73 4.11 -8.13
N GLU A 12 -27.76 4.97 -8.45
CA GLU A 12 -26.36 4.59 -8.60
C GLU A 12 -25.94 3.86 -7.33
N ILE A 13 -25.70 2.54 -7.43
CA ILE A 13 -25.36 1.71 -6.28
C ILE A 13 -24.04 2.24 -5.70
N VAL A 14 -24.14 2.88 -4.54
CA VAL A 14 -23.01 3.37 -3.75
C VAL A 14 -22.52 2.26 -2.84
N GLU A 15 -21.21 2.01 -2.86
CA GLU A 15 -20.55 1.08 -1.95
C GLU A 15 -19.57 1.84 -1.02
N THR A 16 -19.44 1.36 0.21
CA THR A 16 -18.48 1.91 1.18
C THR A 16 -17.13 1.20 1.02
N LEU A 17 -16.13 1.94 0.55
CA LEU A 17 -14.74 1.52 0.41
C LEU A 17 -13.98 1.74 1.72
N ARG A 18 -13.41 0.67 2.29
CA ARG A 18 -12.53 0.73 3.46
C ARG A 18 -11.07 0.87 3.03
N VAL A 19 -10.40 1.94 3.47
CA VAL A 19 -8.99 2.20 3.15
C VAL A 19 -8.19 2.43 4.42
N LEU A 20 -7.14 1.62 4.66
CA LEU A 20 -6.22 1.78 5.77
C LEU A 20 -5.07 2.70 5.36
N TRP A 21 -4.98 3.89 5.93
CA TRP A 21 -3.76 4.71 5.86
C TRP A 21 -2.68 4.12 6.77
N ASN A 22 -1.47 3.95 6.24
CA ASN A 22 -0.39 3.22 6.94
C ASN A 22 0.22 4.01 8.11
N GLU A 23 0.32 5.35 8.01
CA GLU A 23 1.06 6.16 9.01
C GLU A 23 0.47 7.57 9.22
N PRO A 24 -0.24 7.82 10.33
CA PRO A 24 -0.60 6.84 11.37
C PRO A 24 -1.58 5.80 10.86
N MET A 25 -1.55 4.58 11.41
CA MET A 25 -2.56 3.54 11.15
C MET A 25 -3.97 4.08 11.42
N LYS A 26 -4.69 4.46 10.37
CA LYS A 26 -6.04 5.05 10.44
C LYS A 26 -6.91 4.51 9.32
N ILE A 27 -8.11 4.07 9.65
CA ILE A 27 -9.09 3.60 8.67
C ILE A 27 -9.93 4.80 8.20
N HIS A 28 -10.08 4.89 6.88
CA HIS A 28 -10.96 5.80 6.18
C HIS A 28 -12.07 5.02 5.48
N TRP A 29 -13.26 5.58 5.47
CA TRP A 29 -14.43 5.01 4.80
C TRP A 29 -14.88 6.01 3.73
N PHE A 30 -15.01 5.55 2.50
CA PHE A 30 -15.43 6.38 1.37
C PHE A 30 -16.65 5.77 0.69
N ASP A 31 -17.72 6.54 0.60
CA ASP A 31 -18.89 6.15 -0.19
C ASP A 31 -18.66 6.55 -1.66
N ILE A 32 -18.66 5.55 -2.54
CA ILE A 32 -18.30 5.66 -3.96
C ILE A 32 -19.23 4.82 -4.81
N GLY A 33 -19.72 5.37 -5.92
CA GLY A 33 -20.51 4.60 -6.89
C GLY A 33 -19.70 3.46 -7.49
N ARG A 34 -20.32 2.29 -7.76
CA ARG A 34 -19.55 1.11 -8.25
C ARG A 34 -18.69 1.39 -9.49
N LYS A 35 -19.15 2.27 -10.39
CA LYS A 35 -18.44 2.64 -11.64
C LYS A 35 -17.70 3.98 -11.53
N GLU A 36 -17.83 4.69 -10.41
CA GLU A 36 -17.17 5.97 -10.18
C GLU A 36 -15.64 5.76 -10.06
N PRO A 37 -14.83 6.62 -10.70
CA PRO A 37 -13.39 6.60 -10.53
C PRO A 37 -12.96 6.88 -9.08
N LEU A 38 -11.98 6.13 -8.59
CA LEU A 38 -11.44 6.25 -7.24
C LEU A 38 -10.64 7.54 -7.01
N GLN A 39 -10.50 8.42 -8.01
CA GLN A 39 -9.80 9.69 -7.93
C GLN A 39 -10.18 10.55 -6.70
N LYS A 40 -11.45 10.48 -6.28
CA LYS A 40 -11.94 11.17 -5.07
C LYS A 40 -11.22 10.68 -3.80
N VAL A 41 -10.94 9.37 -3.67
CA VAL A 41 -10.19 8.79 -2.56
C VAL A 41 -8.80 9.41 -2.45
N PHE A 42 -8.07 9.44 -3.57
CA PHE A 42 -6.71 10.02 -3.62
C PHE A 42 -6.72 11.48 -3.18
N LYS A 43 -7.65 12.28 -3.70
CA LYS A 43 -7.78 13.70 -3.34
C LYS A 43 -8.10 13.91 -1.87
N LEU A 44 -9.00 13.11 -1.29
CA LEU A 44 -9.41 13.24 0.11
C LEU A 44 -8.27 12.85 1.06
N LEU A 45 -7.60 11.73 0.80
CA LEU A 45 -6.42 11.33 1.57
C LEU A 45 -5.30 12.36 1.46
N ALA A 46 -5.00 12.81 0.24
CA ALA A 46 -3.97 13.82 0.01
C ALA A 46 -4.26 15.11 0.79
N LYS A 47 -5.50 15.57 0.79
CA LYS A 47 -5.92 16.74 1.58
C LYS A 47 -5.73 16.52 3.08
N GLU A 48 -6.13 15.36 3.60
CA GLU A 48 -6.03 15.06 5.02
C GLU A 48 -4.58 14.98 5.51
N TYR A 49 -3.71 14.36 4.71
CA TYR A 49 -2.30 14.13 5.05
C TYR A 49 -1.36 15.21 4.51
N GLN A 50 -1.90 16.31 3.97
CA GLN A 50 -1.14 17.45 3.42
C GLN A 50 -0.13 17.01 2.33
N LEU A 51 -0.59 16.18 1.41
CA LEU A 51 0.15 15.66 0.27
C LEU A 51 -0.48 16.13 -1.05
N ASN A 52 0.24 15.96 -2.15
CA ASN A 52 -0.37 15.99 -3.48
C ASN A 52 -1.07 14.65 -3.77
N PRO A 53 -2.15 14.61 -4.59
CA PRO A 53 -2.81 13.35 -4.96
C PRO A 53 -1.88 12.31 -5.60
N GLU A 54 -0.86 12.75 -6.34
CA GLU A 54 0.17 11.89 -6.95
C GLU A 54 1.12 11.25 -5.91
N GLU A 55 1.18 11.81 -4.71
CA GLU A 55 1.95 11.30 -3.57
C GLU A 55 1.14 10.33 -2.72
N VAL A 56 -0.06 9.92 -3.15
CA VAL A 56 -0.87 8.87 -2.52
C VAL A 56 -0.81 7.62 -3.37
N LEU A 57 -0.42 6.50 -2.76
CA LEU A 57 -0.43 5.18 -3.38
C LEU A 57 -1.48 4.31 -2.69
N LEU A 58 -2.41 3.77 -3.48
CA LEU A 58 -3.36 2.75 -3.05
C LEU A 58 -2.90 1.38 -3.54
N VAL A 59 -2.91 0.40 -2.64
CA VAL A 59 -2.54 -0.98 -2.96
C VAL A 59 -3.61 -1.92 -2.44
N ARG A 60 -4.01 -2.88 -3.27
CA ARG A 60 -4.87 -4.00 -2.91
C ARG A 60 -4.17 -5.31 -3.26
N ASN A 61 -3.97 -6.18 -2.27
CA ASN A 61 -3.34 -7.49 -2.46
C ASN A 61 -2.02 -7.43 -3.25
N GLY A 62 -1.24 -6.36 -3.05
CA GLY A 62 0.03 -6.13 -3.75
C GLY A 62 -0.08 -5.51 -5.15
N THR A 63 -1.28 -5.22 -5.61
CA THR A 63 -1.53 -4.55 -6.90
C THR A 63 -1.84 -3.08 -6.67
N GLU A 64 -1.21 -2.21 -7.45
CA GLU A 64 -1.46 -0.78 -7.43
C GLU A 64 -2.86 -0.47 -7.99
N ILE A 65 -3.59 0.40 -7.29
CA ILE A 65 -4.86 0.94 -7.74
C ILE A 65 -4.59 2.32 -8.32
N TYR A 66 -5.15 2.60 -9.49
CA TYR A 66 -5.03 3.89 -10.16
C TYR A 66 -6.25 4.79 -9.90
N PRO A 67 -6.10 6.12 -9.98
CA PRO A 67 -7.21 7.05 -9.81
C PRO A 67 -8.38 6.87 -10.79
N SER A 68 -8.10 6.32 -11.97
CA SER A 68 -9.10 6.02 -13.01
C SER A 68 -9.86 4.72 -12.77
N ASP A 69 -9.36 3.85 -11.88
CA ASP A 69 -10.03 2.60 -11.56
C ASP A 69 -11.32 2.87 -10.78
N SER A 70 -12.25 1.91 -10.82
CA SER A 70 -13.49 1.88 -10.05
C SER A 70 -13.61 0.56 -9.28
N ILE A 71 -14.50 0.53 -8.28
CA ILE A 71 -14.86 -0.69 -7.53
C ILE A 71 -15.24 -1.81 -8.52
N HIS A 72 -16.02 -1.49 -9.55
CA HIS A 72 -16.44 -2.43 -10.57
C HIS A 72 -15.29 -2.95 -11.43
N SER A 73 -14.44 -2.06 -11.96
CA SER A 73 -13.33 -2.47 -12.83
C SER A 73 -12.29 -3.34 -12.12
N LEU A 74 -12.12 -3.13 -10.82
CA LEU A 74 -11.20 -3.89 -9.99
C LEU A 74 -11.86 -5.11 -9.34
N ASN A 75 -13.18 -5.26 -9.46
CA ASN A 75 -13.96 -6.24 -8.71
C ASN A 75 -13.63 -6.21 -7.21
N ILE A 76 -13.63 -5.01 -6.62
CA ILE A 76 -13.37 -4.82 -5.19
C ILE A 76 -14.54 -5.37 -4.40
N SER A 77 -14.24 -6.17 -3.38
CA SER A 77 -15.22 -6.68 -2.43
C SER A 77 -15.05 -6.03 -1.05
N VAL A 78 -16.07 -6.13 -0.20
CA VAL A 78 -16.02 -5.63 1.19
C VAL A 78 -14.92 -6.29 2.04
N LEU A 79 -14.43 -7.46 1.61
CA LEU A 79 -13.36 -8.21 2.29
C LEU A 79 -11.96 -7.77 1.86
N ASP A 80 -11.84 -6.99 0.78
CA ASP A 80 -10.53 -6.56 0.30
C ASP A 80 -9.88 -5.57 1.27
N GLU A 81 -8.60 -5.81 1.57
CA GLU A 81 -7.79 -4.85 2.31
C GLU A 81 -7.12 -3.88 1.33
N ILE A 82 -7.60 -2.65 1.30
CA ILE A 82 -6.96 -1.56 0.57
C ILE A 82 -6.10 -0.77 1.55
N VAL A 83 -4.82 -0.68 1.25
CA VAL A 83 -3.86 0.09 2.02
C VAL A 83 -3.47 1.34 1.23
N ALA A 84 -3.59 2.48 1.88
CA ALA A 84 -3.06 3.75 1.42
C ALA A 84 -1.76 4.06 2.12
N LEU A 85 -0.77 4.52 1.36
CA LEU A 85 0.47 5.05 1.91
C LEU A 85 0.89 6.30 1.15
N LYS A 86 1.73 7.11 1.80
CA LYS A 86 2.47 8.14 1.10
C LYS A 86 3.38 7.45 0.08
N ASN A 87 3.13 7.71 -1.19
CA ASN A 87 4.04 7.36 -2.26
C ASN A 87 5.30 8.19 -2.06
N ASN A 88 6.33 7.60 -1.44
CA ASN A 88 7.65 8.22 -1.29
C ASN A 88 8.37 8.29 -2.65
N ALA A 89 7.64 8.48 -3.74
CA ALA A 89 8.16 8.61 -5.08
C ALA A 89 9.32 9.63 -5.08
N LYS A 90 9.29 10.75 -4.34
CA LYS A 90 10.44 11.65 -4.31
C LYS A 90 11.72 11.13 -3.58
N ASP A 91 11.63 10.10 -2.74
CA ASP A 91 12.79 9.42 -2.14
C ASP A 91 13.20 8.13 -2.90
N PHE A 92 12.42 7.74 -3.93
CA PHE A 92 12.59 6.52 -4.74
C PHE A 92 12.69 6.78 -6.27
N LEU A 93 12.29 7.95 -6.75
CA LEU A 93 12.19 8.31 -8.18
C LEU A 93 13.57 8.53 -8.82
N THR A 94 14.63 8.69 -8.02
CA THR A 94 16.00 8.74 -8.56
C THR A 94 16.57 7.37 -8.91
N GLU A 95 15.95 6.26 -8.50
CA GLU A 95 16.41 4.90 -8.90
C GLU A 95 15.47 4.20 -9.91
N LEU A 96 14.30 4.75 -10.19
CA LEU A 96 13.29 4.14 -11.09
C LEU A 96 13.14 4.84 -12.44
N THR A 97 13.96 5.83 -12.77
CA THR A 97 13.95 6.52 -14.08
C THR A 97 14.80 5.83 -15.16
N THR A 98 15.10 4.54 -15.00
CA THR A 98 15.47 3.73 -16.17
C THR A 98 14.18 3.35 -16.91
N PRO A 99 14.01 3.73 -18.20
CA PRO A 99 12.86 3.32 -18.99
C PRO A 99 12.94 1.80 -19.22
N GLY A 100 12.36 1.05 -18.29
CA GLY A 100 12.47 -0.41 -18.21
C GLY A 100 12.07 -1.03 -16.86
N GLY A 101 11.85 -0.23 -15.81
CA GLY A 101 11.42 -0.70 -14.49
C GLY A 101 10.00 -1.28 -14.52
N ARG A 102 9.90 -2.61 -14.41
CA ARG A 102 8.72 -3.41 -14.73
C ARG A 102 7.54 -3.10 -13.81
N SER A 103 6.35 -3.06 -14.42
CA SER A 103 5.06 -3.31 -13.79
C SER A 103 5.05 -4.69 -13.12
N GLY A 104 5.58 -4.76 -11.90
CA GLY A 104 5.71 -5.98 -11.11
C GLY A 104 4.73 -5.99 -9.93
N ARG A 105 4.16 -7.17 -9.62
CA ARG A 105 3.37 -7.39 -8.40
C ARG A 105 4.21 -7.02 -7.18
N LYS A 106 3.73 -6.08 -6.35
CA LYS A 106 4.36 -5.72 -5.08
C LYS A 106 3.96 -6.77 -4.04
N ILE A 107 4.90 -7.21 -3.21
CA ILE A 107 4.65 -8.15 -2.13
C ILE A 107 4.53 -7.36 -0.83
N LYS A 108 3.51 -7.68 -0.04
CA LYS A 108 3.29 -7.09 1.29
C LYS A 108 4.26 -7.70 2.29
N ILE A 109 5.01 -6.85 2.97
CA ILE A 109 5.98 -7.23 4.00
C ILE A 109 5.53 -6.59 5.31
N LYS A 110 5.30 -7.42 6.33
CA LYS A 110 5.03 -6.99 7.70
C LYS A 110 6.31 -7.11 8.51
N VAL A 111 6.84 -5.99 8.97
CA VAL A 111 8.05 -5.93 9.80
C VAL A 111 7.64 -5.66 11.23
N GLN A 112 7.99 -6.54 12.17
CA GLN A 112 7.55 -6.43 13.57
C GLN A 112 8.71 -6.57 14.54
N GLU A 113 8.77 -5.70 15.56
CA GLU A 113 9.64 -5.94 16.71
C GLU A 113 9.06 -7.05 17.59
N LYS A 114 9.95 -7.74 18.31
CA LYS A 114 9.55 -8.66 19.36
C LYS A 114 8.66 -7.93 20.36
N ASP A 115 7.49 -8.49 20.65
CA ASP A 115 6.47 -7.97 21.59
C ASP A 115 5.69 -6.72 21.13
N VAL A 116 5.85 -6.25 19.89
CA VAL A 116 5.05 -5.13 19.33
C VAL A 116 3.79 -5.65 18.62
N ARG A 117 2.62 -5.19 19.07
CA ARG A 117 1.31 -5.63 18.53
C ARG A 117 1.00 -5.11 17.12
N LYS A 118 1.68 -4.06 16.65
CA LYS A 118 1.39 -3.42 15.36
C LYS A 118 2.62 -3.47 14.45
N PRO A 119 2.63 -4.34 13.42
CA PRO A 119 3.73 -4.39 12.47
C PRO A 119 3.77 -3.13 11.60
N LEU A 120 4.98 -2.75 11.18
CA LEU A 120 5.17 -1.82 10.07
C LEU A 120 4.87 -2.56 8.77
N VAL A 121 4.07 -1.96 7.89
CA VAL A 121 3.65 -2.60 6.63
C VAL A 121 4.31 -1.89 5.46
N PHE A 122 5.00 -2.66 4.62
CA PHE A 122 5.68 -2.20 3.42
C PHE A 122 5.27 -3.02 2.21
N TYR A 123 5.53 -2.48 1.02
CA TYR A 123 5.30 -3.14 -0.26
C TYR A 123 6.55 -3.04 -1.12
N LEU A 124 7.09 -4.18 -1.54
CA LEU A 124 8.34 -4.26 -2.29
C LEU A 124 8.18 -5.16 -3.52
N CYS A 125 8.76 -4.77 -4.65
CA CYS A 125 8.84 -5.63 -5.84
C CYS A 125 9.86 -6.75 -5.62
N LYS A 126 9.71 -7.87 -6.35
CA LYS A 126 10.54 -9.06 -6.14
C LYS A 126 12.04 -8.87 -6.39
N ASP A 127 12.36 -7.96 -7.29
CA ASP A 127 13.70 -7.60 -7.75
C ASP A 127 14.31 -6.42 -6.98
N GLN A 128 13.51 -5.76 -6.14
CA GLN A 128 14.00 -4.67 -5.30
C GLN A 128 14.80 -5.22 -4.11
N SER A 129 15.86 -4.50 -3.78
CA SER A 129 16.74 -4.82 -2.66
C SER A 129 16.04 -4.58 -1.31
N VAL A 130 16.30 -5.46 -0.35
CA VAL A 130 15.85 -5.37 1.04
C VAL A 130 16.43 -4.14 1.75
N HIS A 131 17.52 -3.53 1.25
CA HIS A 131 18.00 -2.24 1.76
C HIS A 131 16.91 -1.16 1.77
N LEU A 132 16.03 -1.18 0.77
CA LEU A 132 14.89 -0.27 0.69
C LEU A 132 13.91 -0.45 1.86
N LEU A 133 13.72 -1.70 2.31
CA LEU A 133 12.93 -2.04 3.50
C LEU A 133 13.62 -1.54 4.78
N ILE A 134 14.92 -1.80 4.93
CA ILE A 134 15.73 -1.35 6.08
C ILE A 134 15.67 0.17 6.22
N ARG A 135 15.91 0.89 5.13
CA ARG A 135 15.83 2.36 5.08
C ARG A 135 14.44 2.88 5.43
N ALA A 136 13.39 2.21 4.95
CA ALA A 136 12.01 2.59 5.27
C ALA A 136 11.71 2.40 6.77
N CYS A 137 12.14 1.28 7.37
CA CYS A 137 12.06 1.04 8.81
C CYS A 137 12.82 2.11 9.60
N ALA A 138 14.06 2.40 9.23
CA ALA A 138 14.90 3.41 9.88
C ALA A 138 14.23 4.78 9.89
N LYS A 139 13.71 5.22 8.74
CA LYS A 139 12.98 6.48 8.60
C LYS A 139 11.71 6.51 9.46
N GLN A 140 10.92 5.44 9.45
CA GLN A 140 9.67 5.36 10.20
C GLN A 140 9.90 5.36 11.72
N LEU A 141 10.94 4.66 12.17
CA LEU A 141 11.33 4.59 13.58
C LEU A 141 12.17 5.79 14.03
N LYS A 142 12.56 6.67 13.11
CA LYS A 142 13.49 7.79 13.34
C LYS A 142 14.81 7.33 13.95
N LEU A 143 15.32 6.20 13.46
CA LEU A 143 16.58 5.60 13.85
C LEU A 143 17.56 5.63 12.66
N PRO A 144 18.88 5.62 12.91
CA PRO A 144 19.84 5.42 11.84
C PRO A 144 19.77 3.99 11.28
N GLU A 145 20.11 3.81 10.00
CA GLU A 145 19.99 2.50 9.31
C GLU A 145 20.86 1.41 9.94
N ASP A 146 22.05 1.74 10.46
CA ASP A 146 22.95 0.79 11.13
C ASP A 146 22.38 0.25 12.46
N LYS A 147 21.34 0.90 13.00
CA LYS A 147 20.58 0.44 14.16
C LYS A 147 19.45 -0.52 13.79
N ILE A 148 19.19 -0.74 12.51
CA ILE A 148 18.12 -1.61 12.03
C ILE A 148 18.70 -2.92 11.49
N SER A 149 18.16 -4.05 11.93
CA SER A 149 18.43 -5.35 11.33
C SER A 149 17.13 -6.11 11.17
N ILE A 150 16.94 -6.73 10.01
CA ILE A 150 15.74 -7.49 9.69
C ILE A 150 16.13 -8.96 9.58
N LYS A 151 15.31 -9.84 10.16
CA LYS A 151 15.46 -11.28 10.00
C LYS A 151 14.28 -11.92 9.29
N PHE A 152 14.58 -12.94 8.51
CA PHE A 152 13.61 -13.83 7.89
C PHE A 152 14.09 -15.27 8.10
N ASP A 153 13.19 -16.16 8.55
CA ASP A 153 13.49 -17.56 8.89
C ASP A 153 14.71 -17.77 9.82
N GLY A 154 14.96 -16.80 10.70
CA GLY A 154 16.06 -16.82 11.69
C GLY A 154 17.37 -16.21 11.20
N ASP A 155 17.50 -15.96 9.90
CA ASP A 155 18.69 -15.39 9.26
C ASP A 155 18.59 -13.87 9.14
N VAL A 156 19.72 -13.16 9.31
CA VAL A 156 19.80 -11.71 9.11
C VAL A 156 19.87 -11.42 7.63
N LEU A 157 18.96 -10.57 7.15
CA LEU A 157 18.94 -10.15 5.76
C LEU A 157 20.10 -9.19 5.46
N MET A 158 20.77 -9.43 4.34
CA MET A 158 21.77 -8.53 3.80
C MET A 158 21.12 -7.42 2.98
N HIS A 159 21.79 -6.27 2.90
CA HIS A 159 21.33 -5.14 2.10
C HIS A 159 21.16 -5.51 0.61
N SER A 160 21.96 -6.42 0.08
CA SER A 160 21.87 -6.88 -1.31
C SER A 160 20.78 -7.91 -1.57
N ASP A 161 20.16 -8.46 -0.53
CA ASP A 161 19.11 -9.47 -0.72
C ASP A 161 17.91 -8.86 -1.42
N THR A 162 17.17 -9.69 -2.14
CA THR A 162 15.91 -9.36 -2.83
C THR A 162 14.86 -10.38 -2.41
N LEU A 163 13.57 -10.10 -2.63
CA LEU A 163 12.56 -11.11 -2.33
C LEU A 163 12.74 -12.37 -3.21
N ASN A 164 13.25 -12.22 -4.44
CA ASN A 164 13.61 -13.35 -5.30
C ASN A 164 14.73 -14.20 -4.70
N SER A 165 15.80 -13.60 -4.17
CA SER A 165 16.90 -14.37 -3.58
C SER A 165 16.52 -15.07 -2.28
N LEU A 166 15.44 -14.58 -1.63
CA LEU A 166 14.87 -15.14 -0.41
C LEU A 166 13.70 -16.10 -0.68
N ASP A 167 13.38 -16.38 -1.95
CA ASP A 167 12.25 -17.21 -2.39
C ASP A 167 10.88 -16.77 -1.81
N ILE A 168 10.69 -15.45 -1.68
CA ILE A 168 9.46 -14.85 -1.15
C ILE A 168 8.50 -14.54 -2.30
N ASP A 169 7.44 -15.32 -2.39
CA ASP A 169 6.41 -15.20 -3.43
C ASP A 169 5.12 -14.50 -2.97
N ASN A 170 4.86 -14.46 -1.65
CA ASN A 170 3.61 -14.01 -1.06
C ASN A 170 3.85 -13.12 0.17
N GLU A 171 2.76 -12.65 0.80
CA GLU A 171 2.84 -11.87 2.04
C GLU A 171 3.70 -12.60 3.09
N VAL A 172 4.61 -11.84 3.71
CA VAL A 172 5.57 -12.36 4.67
C VAL A 172 5.65 -11.48 5.91
N VAL A 173 5.97 -12.11 7.05
CA VAL A 173 6.29 -11.43 8.29
C VAL A 173 7.78 -11.57 8.54
N MET A 174 8.46 -10.45 8.80
CA MET A 174 9.87 -10.38 9.10
C MET A 174 10.09 -9.76 10.48
N ASP A 175 11.12 -10.23 11.18
CA ASP A 175 11.44 -9.76 12.52
C ASP A 175 12.38 -8.56 12.47
N LEU A 176 12.02 -7.50 13.18
CA LEU A 176 12.80 -6.28 13.34
C LEU A 176 13.62 -6.35 14.63
N PHE A 177 14.91 -6.08 14.49
CA PHE A 177 15.84 -5.93 15.60
C PHE A 177 16.42 -4.53 15.58
N ILE A 178 16.32 -3.84 16.72
CA ILE A 178 16.99 -2.57 16.95
C ILE A 178 18.30 -2.87 17.68
N ASN A 179 19.42 -2.65 17.00
CA ASN A 179 20.75 -2.82 17.56
C ASN A 179 21.02 -1.72 18.59
N LYS A 180 21.66 -2.08 19.71
CA LYS A 180 22.03 -1.11 20.76
C LYS A 180 23.23 -0.27 20.35
#